data_AF-A0A955ZV23-F1
#
_entry.id   AF-A0A955ZV23-F1
#
_cell.length_a   1.000
_cell.length_b   1.000
_cell.length_c   1.000
_cell.angle_alpha   90.00
_cell.angle_beta   90.00
_cell.angle_gamma   90.00
#
_symmetry.space_group_name_H-M   'P 1'
#
loop_
_entity.id
_entity.type
_entity.pdbx_description
1 polymer ?
#
loop_
_entity_poly.entity_id
_entity_poly.type
_entity_poly.pdbx_seq_one_letter_code
_entity_poly.pdbx_strand_id
1 'polypeptide(L)'
;MQPSFFSTLFAWLSDLAQSELRITIGVCALSLLAVWWPLTRGALLCWRARTVTRPGRDDEGEGARDRVSALMAEVASSAAAQEAGRTPDAFVRDAAKQIVVDEYESAFAQPISMYANILPPIGFIGTTCGLAVLLLSMRISHDALQLGALALALSSTIFALIGYAILEGFKIHLYARLARSIDAGLQASA
;
A
#
# COMPACT_ATOMS: atom_id res chain seq x y z
N MET A 1 12.85 48.54 -35.31
CA MET A 1 11.71 48.24 -34.41
C MET A 1 12.28 47.39 -33.28
N GLN A 2 12.66 48.02 -32.16
CA GLN A 2 13.25 47.30 -31.03
C GLN A 2 12.15 46.50 -30.31
N PRO A 3 12.35 45.20 -30.00
CA PRO A 3 11.41 44.46 -29.18
C PRO A 3 11.29 45.18 -27.83
N SER A 4 10.07 45.42 -27.38
CA SER A 4 9.80 46.12 -26.13
C SER A 4 10.39 45.31 -24.97
N PHE A 5 11.08 45.99 -24.05
CA PHE A 5 11.65 45.41 -22.83
C PHE A 5 10.68 44.46 -22.10
N PHE A 6 9.38 44.77 -22.15
CA PHE A 6 8.30 43.93 -21.62
C PHE A 6 8.17 42.56 -22.29
N SER A 7 8.38 42.45 -23.60
CA SER A 7 8.30 41.16 -24.32
C SER A 7 9.45 40.23 -23.96
N THR A 8 10.66 40.77 -23.83
CA THR A 8 11.84 40.04 -23.36
C THR A 8 11.73 39.65 -21.88
N LEU A 9 11.18 40.52 -21.04
CA LEU A 9 10.92 40.23 -19.62
C LEU A 9 9.91 39.09 -19.46
N PHE A 10 8.81 39.12 -20.24
CA PHE A 10 7.77 38.10 -20.19
C PHE A 10 8.26 36.73 -20.69
N ALA A 11 9.04 36.71 -21.79
CA ALA A 11 9.65 35.48 -22.29
C ALA A 11 10.61 34.86 -21.27
N TRP A 12 11.46 35.69 -20.63
CA TRP A 12 12.40 35.27 -19.59
C TRP A 12 11.68 34.74 -18.33
N LEU A 13 10.61 35.40 -17.88
CA LEU A 13 9.74 34.91 -16.80
C LEU A 13 9.10 33.56 -17.12
N SER A 14 8.67 33.36 -18.38
CA SER A 14 8.07 32.10 -18.81
C SER A 14 9.10 30.96 -18.84
N ASP A 15 10.33 31.23 -19.28
CA ASP A 15 11.40 30.23 -19.32
C ASP A 15 11.86 29.84 -17.90
N LEU A 16 11.94 30.81 -16.98
CA LEU A 16 12.22 30.55 -15.57
C LEU A 16 11.14 29.68 -14.93
N ALA A 17 9.87 30.05 -15.10
CA ALA A 17 8.74 29.27 -14.60
C ALA A 17 8.72 27.84 -15.16
N GLN A 18 9.06 27.66 -16.45
CA GLN A 18 9.16 26.33 -17.04
C GLN A 18 10.33 25.51 -16.48
N SER A 19 11.48 26.14 -16.19
CA SER A 19 12.66 25.44 -15.66
C SER A 19 12.44 24.96 -14.22
N GLU A 20 11.86 25.80 -13.36
CA GLU A 20 11.52 25.48 -11.98
C GLU A 20 10.43 24.40 -11.87
N LEU A 21 9.43 24.49 -12.75
CA LEU A 21 8.35 23.51 -12.84
C LEU A 21 8.88 22.14 -13.29
N ARG A 22 9.80 22.08 -14.27
CA ARG A 22 10.42 20.82 -14.70
C ARG A 22 11.23 20.15 -13.59
N ILE A 23 12.00 20.93 -12.82
CA ILE A 23 12.78 20.41 -11.68
C ILE A 23 11.83 19.85 -10.62
N THR A 24 10.79 20.62 -10.25
CA THR A 24 9.81 20.22 -9.25
C THR A 24 9.08 18.95 -9.66
N ILE A 25 8.62 18.86 -10.91
CA ILE A 25 7.97 17.65 -11.44
C ILE A 25 8.92 16.46 -11.45
N GLY A 26 10.17 16.65 -11.91
CA GLY A 26 11.17 15.57 -11.94
C GLY A 26 11.47 15.01 -10.56
N VAL A 27 11.59 15.89 -9.57
CA VAL A 27 11.78 15.53 -8.17
C VAL A 27 10.56 14.82 -7.58
N CYS A 28 9.35 15.33 -7.83
CA CYS A 28 8.11 14.68 -7.39
C CYS A 28 7.96 13.29 -8.02
N ALA A 29 8.29 13.14 -9.31
CA ALA A 29 8.26 11.85 -9.99
C ALA A 29 9.27 10.87 -9.39
N LEU A 30 10.48 11.34 -9.05
CA LEU A 30 11.50 10.52 -8.38
C LEU A 30 11.04 10.05 -7.00
N SER A 31 10.50 10.96 -6.18
CA SER A 31 9.91 10.64 -4.87
C SER A 31 8.79 9.61 -5.00
N LEU A 32 7.91 9.78 -6.00
CA LEU A 32 6.81 8.86 -6.26
C LEU A 32 7.33 7.48 -6.66
N LEU A 33 8.34 7.40 -7.54
CA LEU A 33 8.95 6.14 -7.97
C LEU A 33 9.58 5.37 -6.82
N ALA A 34 10.23 6.07 -5.87
CA ALA A 34 10.81 5.44 -4.68
C ALA A 34 9.75 4.77 -3.80
N VAL A 35 8.58 5.38 -3.69
CA VAL A 35 7.41 4.86 -2.94
C VAL A 35 6.61 3.83 -3.74
N TRP A 36 6.66 3.89 -5.08
CA TRP A 36 5.85 3.07 -5.97
C TRP A 36 6.10 1.57 -5.82
N TRP A 37 7.37 1.17 -5.64
CA TRP A 37 7.74 -0.24 -5.51
C TRP A 37 7.09 -0.92 -4.29
N PRO A 38 7.28 -0.47 -3.04
CA PRO A 38 6.63 -1.08 -1.88
C PRO A 38 5.10 -0.94 -1.95
N LEU A 39 4.58 0.17 -2.47
CA LEU A 39 3.14 0.39 -2.61
C LEU A 39 2.50 -0.63 -3.57
N THR A 40 3.07 -0.84 -4.75
CA THR A 40 2.54 -1.81 -5.73
C THR A 40 2.64 -3.25 -5.24
N ARG A 41 3.74 -3.61 -4.55
CA ARG A 41 3.89 -4.94 -3.93
C ARG A 41 2.85 -5.16 -2.84
N GLY A 42 2.65 -4.20 -1.95
CA GLY A 42 1.60 -4.25 -0.92
C GLY A 42 0.19 -4.33 -1.53
N ALA A 43 -0.10 -3.51 -2.55
CA ALA A 43 -1.39 -3.52 -3.23
C ALA A 43 -1.68 -4.84 -3.96
N LEU A 44 -0.66 -5.46 -4.58
CA LEU A 44 -0.79 -6.78 -5.21
C LEU A 44 -1.12 -7.86 -4.17
N LEU A 45 -0.50 -7.82 -2.99
CA LEU A 45 -0.85 -8.70 -1.88
C LEU A 45 -2.27 -8.47 -1.39
N CYS A 46 -2.70 -7.21 -1.26
CA CYS A 46 -4.09 -6.88 -0.92
C CYS A 46 -5.08 -7.46 -1.94
N TRP A 47 -4.75 -7.39 -3.23
CA TRP A 47 -5.57 -8.00 -4.28
C TRP A 47 -5.63 -9.51 -4.09
N ARG A 48 -4.49 -10.19 -3.94
CA ARG A 48 -4.43 -11.65 -3.73
C ARG A 48 -5.26 -12.06 -2.51
N ALA A 49 -5.11 -11.38 -1.39
CA ALA A 49 -5.87 -11.62 -0.17
C ALA A 49 -7.39 -11.43 -0.37
N ARG A 50 -7.80 -10.47 -1.21
CA ARG A 50 -9.20 -10.26 -1.59
C ARG A 50 -9.76 -11.38 -2.46
N THR A 51 -8.92 -12.02 -3.28
CA THR A 51 -9.35 -13.17 -4.10
C THR A 51 -9.51 -14.45 -3.28
N VAL A 52 -8.72 -14.64 -2.22
CA VAL A 52 -8.83 -15.82 -1.33
C VAL A 52 -10.15 -15.81 -0.55
N THR A 53 -10.62 -14.63 -0.16
CA THR A 53 -11.88 -14.45 0.58
C THR A 53 -13.13 -14.45 -0.30
N ARG A 54 -13.02 -14.82 -1.59
CA ARG A 54 -14.20 -15.06 -2.46
C ARG A 54 -14.56 -16.54 -2.42
N PRO A 55 -15.77 -16.91 -1.99
CA PRO A 55 -16.23 -18.30 -2.08
C PRO A 55 -16.41 -18.71 -3.55
N GLY A 56 -15.96 -19.93 -3.91
CA GLY A 56 -16.30 -20.60 -5.16
C GLY A 56 -15.42 -20.31 -6.38
N ARG A 57 -14.10 -20.21 -6.24
CA ARG A 57 -13.21 -20.13 -7.42
C ARG A 57 -12.06 -21.13 -7.32
N ASP A 58 -12.20 -22.23 -8.07
CA ASP A 58 -11.20 -23.26 -8.34
C ASP A 58 -10.09 -22.72 -9.25
N ASP A 59 -9.29 -21.78 -8.76
CA ASP A 59 -8.11 -21.31 -9.48
C ASP A 59 -6.85 -21.79 -8.75
N GLU A 60 -6.17 -22.75 -9.38
CA GLU A 60 -4.82 -23.23 -9.08
C GLU A 60 -3.87 -22.04 -8.89
N GLY A 61 -3.36 -21.82 -7.67
CA GLY A 61 -2.53 -20.64 -7.40
C GLY A 61 -1.81 -20.61 -6.06
N GLU A 62 -0.58 -21.16 -6.07
CA GLU A 62 0.59 -20.85 -5.22
C GLU A 62 0.35 -20.88 -3.70
N GLY A 63 -0.05 -22.05 -3.19
CA GLY A 63 0.38 -22.58 -1.88
C GLY A 63 -0.26 -21.95 -0.64
N ALA A 64 -0.05 -20.66 -0.37
CA ALA A 64 -0.62 -19.97 0.79
C ALA A 64 -2.11 -19.65 0.61
N ARG A 65 -2.50 -19.28 -0.63
CA ARG A 65 -3.92 -19.13 -1.01
C ARG A 65 -4.64 -20.46 -0.99
N ASP A 66 -4.00 -21.50 -1.52
CA ASP A 66 -4.54 -22.86 -1.52
C ASP A 66 -4.72 -23.37 -0.09
N ARG A 67 -3.77 -23.10 0.81
CA ARG A 67 -3.87 -23.54 2.21
C ARG A 67 -4.97 -22.83 2.98
N VAL A 68 -5.09 -21.50 2.90
CA VAL A 68 -6.17 -20.76 3.58
C VAL A 68 -7.54 -21.14 3.02
N SER A 69 -7.67 -21.27 1.69
CA SER A 69 -8.94 -21.69 1.08
C SER A 69 -9.30 -23.15 1.38
N ALA A 70 -8.31 -24.05 1.39
CA ALA A 70 -8.49 -25.45 1.78
C ALA A 70 -8.91 -25.57 3.25
N LEU A 71 -8.30 -24.80 4.16
CA LEU A 71 -8.72 -24.75 5.56
C LEU A 71 -10.16 -24.21 5.70
N MET A 72 -10.51 -23.15 4.97
CA MET A 72 -11.90 -22.66 4.97
C MET A 72 -12.89 -23.70 4.43
N ALA A 73 -12.51 -24.44 3.39
CA ALA A 73 -13.33 -25.51 2.82
C ALA A 73 -13.43 -26.74 3.75
N GLU A 74 -12.33 -27.13 4.39
CA GLU A 74 -12.26 -28.24 5.35
C GLU A 74 -13.09 -27.94 6.60
N VAL A 75 -13.05 -26.70 7.09
CA VAL A 75 -13.91 -26.24 8.20
C VAL A 75 -15.38 -26.28 7.79
N ALA A 76 -15.72 -25.83 6.58
CA ALA A 76 -17.09 -25.91 6.07
C ALA A 76 -17.56 -27.37 5.89
N SER A 77 -16.72 -28.25 5.32
CA SER A 77 -17.08 -29.66 5.13
C SER A 77 -17.14 -30.45 6.44
N SER A 78 -16.28 -30.14 7.40
CA SER A 78 -16.29 -30.76 8.73
C SER A 78 -17.52 -30.32 9.53
N ALA A 79 -17.92 -29.05 9.41
CA ALA A 79 -19.17 -28.57 9.99
C ALA A 79 -20.38 -29.29 9.37
N ALA A 80 -20.42 -29.45 8.05
CA ALA A 80 -21.48 -30.15 7.34
C ALA A 80 -21.53 -31.68 7.61
N ALA A 81 -20.37 -32.32 7.80
CA ALA A 81 -20.29 -33.75 8.12
C ALA A 81 -20.75 -34.07 9.56
N GLN A 82 -20.54 -33.14 10.50
CA GLN A 82 -20.97 -33.30 11.90
C GLN A 82 -22.50 -33.18 12.09
N GLU A 83 -23.19 -32.52 11.16
CA GLU A 83 -24.65 -32.34 11.18
C GLU A 83 -25.46 -33.64 11.02
N ALA A 84 -24.82 -34.74 10.63
CA ALA A 84 -25.44 -36.07 10.62
C ALA A 84 -25.72 -36.64 12.04
N GLY A 85 -25.47 -35.89 13.13
CA GLY A 85 -25.97 -36.28 14.45
C GLY A 85 -25.55 -35.45 15.67
N ARG A 86 -24.69 -34.43 15.54
CA ARG A 86 -24.33 -33.57 16.69
C ARG A 86 -23.85 -32.21 16.19
N THR A 87 -24.57 -31.14 16.53
CA THR A 87 -24.12 -29.78 16.28
C THR A 87 -22.68 -29.60 16.78
N PRO A 88 -21.75 -29.07 15.96
CA PRO A 88 -20.38 -28.87 16.39
C PRO A 88 -20.36 -27.96 17.62
N ASP A 89 -19.60 -28.37 18.64
CA ASP A 89 -19.44 -27.58 19.87
C ASP A 89 -18.94 -26.18 19.51
N ALA A 90 -19.44 -25.15 20.20
CA ALA A 90 -19.07 -23.75 19.96
C ALA A 90 -17.55 -23.57 20.03
N PHE A 91 -16.88 -24.37 20.86
CA PHE A 91 -15.43 -24.46 20.97
C PHE A 91 -14.73 -24.86 19.66
N VAL A 92 -15.25 -25.87 18.94
CA VAL A 92 -14.65 -26.34 17.68
C VAL A 92 -14.78 -25.30 16.57
N ARG A 93 -15.93 -24.60 16.52
CA ARG A 93 -16.15 -23.50 15.57
C ARG A 93 -15.20 -22.33 15.82
N ASP A 94 -14.95 -22.00 17.09
CA ASP A 94 -14.02 -20.93 17.47
C ASP A 94 -12.56 -21.31 17.16
N ALA A 95 -12.15 -22.54 17.48
CA ALA A 95 -10.81 -23.04 17.15
C ALA A 95 -10.54 -23.03 15.64
N ALA A 96 -11.52 -23.47 14.83
CA ALA A 96 -11.45 -23.42 13.38
C ALA A 96 -11.29 -21.99 12.84
N LYS A 97 -12.06 -21.04 13.37
CA LYS A 97 -11.94 -19.62 13.03
C LYS A 97 -10.55 -19.09 13.36
N GLN A 98 -10.02 -19.43 14.53
CA GLN A 98 -8.71 -18.96 14.97
C GLN A 98 -7.58 -19.50 14.07
N ILE A 99 -7.63 -20.77 13.65
CA ILE A 99 -6.66 -21.35 12.71
C ILE A 99 -6.67 -20.61 11.37
N VAL A 100 -7.86 -20.35 10.80
CA VAL A 100 -7.99 -19.64 9.52
C VAL A 100 -7.47 -18.20 9.61
N VAL A 101 -7.77 -17.51 10.72
CA VAL A 101 -7.29 -16.14 10.95
C VAL A 101 -5.77 -16.09 11.08
N ASP A 102 -5.16 -17.03 11.82
CA ASP A 102 -3.71 -17.10 12.03
C ASP A 102 -2.94 -17.38 10.72
N GLU A 103 -3.42 -18.33 9.92
CA GLU A 103 -2.82 -18.60 8.60
C GLU A 103 -3.00 -17.42 7.64
N TYR A 104 -4.15 -16.73 7.67
CA TYR A 104 -4.36 -15.52 6.87
C TYR A 104 -3.43 -14.38 7.29
N GLU A 105 -3.24 -14.20 8.60
CA GLU A 105 -2.41 -13.16 9.17
C GLU A 105 -0.95 -13.34 8.77
N SER A 106 -0.42 -14.55 8.94
CA SER A 106 0.94 -14.89 8.53
C SER A 106 1.17 -14.81 7.02
N ALA A 107 0.21 -15.27 6.20
CA ALA A 107 0.34 -15.29 4.75
C ALA A 107 0.17 -13.93 4.07
N PHE A 108 -0.69 -13.05 4.60
CA PHE A 108 -1.07 -11.80 3.93
C PHE A 108 -0.91 -10.57 4.81
N ALA A 109 -1.49 -10.55 6.02
CA ALA A 109 -1.56 -9.32 6.81
C ALA A 109 -0.18 -8.85 7.30
N GLN A 110 0.67 -9.77 7.77
CA GLN A 110 2.01 -9.47 8.24
C GLN A 110 2.92 -8.94 7.12
N PRO A 111 2.98 -9.57 5.92
CA PRO A 111 3.68 -8.99 4.77
C PRO A 111 3.18 -7.60 4.36
N ILE A 112 1.85 -7.39 4.32
CA ILE A 112 1.28 -6.07 3.99
C ILE A 112 1.71 -5.01 5.01
N SER A 113 1.64 -5.36 6.30
CA SER A 113 2.09 -4.50 7.40
C SER A 113 3.58 -4.16 7.28
N MET A 114 4.42 -5.13 6.91
CA MET A 114 5.85 -4.89 6.66
C MET A 114 6.08 -3.87 5.54
N TYR A 115 5.39 -4.01 4.39
CA TYR A 115 5.50 -3.04 3.30
C TYR A 115 5.00 -1.65 3.70
N ALA A 116 3.91 -1.58 4.46
CA ALA A 116 3.41 -0.31 4.98
C ALA A 116 4.45 0.35 5.89
N ASN A 117 5.04 -0.39 6.84
CA ASN A 117 5.97 0.16 7.83
C ASN A 117 7.33 0.58 7.26
N ILE A 118 7.71 0.13 6.07
CA ILE A 118 8.92 0.57 5.37
C ILE A 118 8.72 1.94 4.69
N LEU A 119 7.48 2.35 4.40
CA LEU A 119 7.20 3.61 3.70
C LEU A 119 7.62 4.85 4.50
N PRO A 120 7.26 5.03 5.79
CA PRO A 120 7.66 6.22 6.54
C PRO A 120 9.19 6.42 6.62
N PRO A 121 10.02 5.39 6.88
CA PRO A 121 11.47 5.50 6.80
C PRO A 121 11.99 5.95 5.42
N ILE A 122 11.40 5.47 4.31
CA ILE A 122 11.75 5.94 2.96
C ILE A 122 11.42 7.43 2.81
N GLY A 123 10.24 7.85 3.28
CA GLY A 123 9.83 9.25 3.31
C GLY A 123 10.85 10.12 4.04
N PHE A 124 11.26 9.69 5.24
CA PHE A 124 12.26 10.37 6.06
C PHE A 124 13.62 10.51 5.36
N ILE A 125 14.12 9.46 4.70
CA ILE A 125 15.36 9.52 3.91
C ILE A 125 15.27 10.61 2.84
N GLY A 126 14.14 10.70 2.12
CA GLY A 126 13.95 11.75 1.12
C GLY A 126 13.91 13.17 1.72
N THR A 127 13.33 13.33 2.92
CA THR A 127 13.41 14.61 3.65
C THR A 127 14.83 14.96 4.05
N THR A 128 15.59 14.02 4.61
CA THR A 128 17.00 14.25 4.96
C THR A 128 17.83 14.61 3.73
N CYS A 129 17.62 13.91 2.61
CA CYS A 129 18.29 14.20 1.34
C CYS A 129 17.92 15.60 0.81
N GLY A 130 16.63 15.93 0.77
CA GLY A 130 16.16 17.25 0.34
C GLY A 130 16.71 18.38 1.21
N LEU A 131 16.71 18.22 2.54
CA LEU A 131 17.32 19.21 3.44
C LEU A 131 18.84 19.33 3.25
N ALA A 132 19.55 18.23 3.00
CA ALA A 132 20.99 18.27 2.73
C ALA A 132 21.29 19.04 1.43
N VAL A 133 20.52 18.79 0.36
CA VAL A 133 20.64 19.52 -0.91
C VAL A 133 20.28 21.00 -0.72
N LEU A 134 19.27 21.31 0.09
CA LEU A 134 18.86 22.69 0.39
C LEU A 134 19.98 23.46 1.11
N LEU A 135 20.61 22.86 2.12
CA LEU A 135 21.72 23.46 2.84
C LEU A 135 22.93 23.67 1.92
N LEU A 136 23.19 22.73 1.01
CA LEU A 136 24.25 22.87 0.02
C LEU A 136 23.96 23.98 -1.00
N SER A 137 22.73 24.07 -1.50
CA SER A 137 22.36 25.11 -2.48
C SER A 137 22.34 26.51 -1.89
N MET A 138 22.03 26.65 -0.59
CA MET A 138 22.20 27.91 0.14
C MET A 138 23.67 28.38 0.18
N ARG A 139 24.64 27.46 0.18
CA ARG A 139 26.07 27.81 0.11
C ARG A 139 26.52 28.25 -1.30
N ILE A 140 25.82 27.79 -2.34
CA ILE A 140 26.19 27.97 -3.76
C ILE A 140 25.26 29.01 -4.44
N SER A 141 24.31 29.61 -3.71
CA SER A 141 23.38 30.64 -4.18
C SER A 141 22.60 30.28 -5.45
N HIS A 142 22.15 29.02 -5.57
CA HIS A 142 21.31 28.57 -6.68
C HIS A 142 19.85 28.42 -6.25
N ASP A 143 19.02 29.40 -6.60
CA ASP A 143 17.60 29.47 -6.19
C ASP A 143 16.75 28.31 -6.74
N ALA A 144 16.97 27.90 -7.99
CA ALA A 144 16.24 26.77 -8.59
C ALA A 144 16.52 25.43 -7.87
N LEU A 145 17.73 25.24 -7.35
CA LEU A 145 18.10 24.06 -6.57
C LEU A 145 17.47 24.08 -5.17
N GLN A 146 17.28 25.26 -4.56
CA GLN A 146 16.59 25.39 -3.29
C GLN A 146 15.13 24.93 -3.41
N LEU A 147 14.43 25.39 -4.45
CA LEU A 147 13.05 25.00 -4.70
C LEU A 147 12.91 23.48 -4.93
N GLY A 148 13.78 22.91 -5.77
CA GLY A 148 13.80 21.46 -6.01
C GLY A 148 14.10 20.65 -4.75
N ALA A 149 15.02 21.10 -3.92
CA ALA A 149 15.38 20.45 -2.67
C ALA A 149 14.24 20.46 -1.64
N LEU A 150 13.53 21.58 -1.52
CA LEU A 150 12.35 21.72 -0.67
C LEU A 150 11.20 20.84 -1.19
N ALA A 151 10.97 20.83 -2.50
CA ALA A 151 9.98 19.96 -3.13
C ALA A 151 10.30 18.47 -2.90
N LEU A 152 11.57 18.06 -2.97
CA LEU A 152 12.00 16.68 -2.68
C LEU A 152 11.66 16.29 -1.26
N ALA A 153 12.01 17.17 -0.31
CA ALA A 153 11.83 16.89 1.10
C ALA A 153 10.36 16.71 1.50
N LEU A 154 9.48 17.55 0.97
CA LEU A 154 8.04 17.51 1.24
C LEU A 154 7.32 16.42 0.46
N SER A 155 7.59 16.30 -0.85
CA SER A 155 6.89 15.31 -1.69
C SER A 155 7.19 13.87 -1.26
N SER A 156 8.44 13.57 -0.88
CA SER A 156 8.84 12.24 -0.41
C SER A 156 8.05 11.79 0.82
N THR A 157 7.90 12.67 1.82
CA THR A 157 7.14 12.34 3.05
C THR A 157 5.66 12.25 2.80
N ILE A 158 5.08 13.17 2.01
CA ILE A 158 3.66 13.13 1.66
C ILE A 158 3.32 11.82 0.96
N PHE A 159 4.08 11.43 -0.07
CA PHE A 159 3.81 10.18 -0.79
C PHE A 159 4.00 8.95 0.07
N ALA A 160 5.03 8.92 0.92
CA ALA A 160 5.25 7.82 1.85
C ALA A 160 4.09 7.64 2.84
N LEU A 161 3.60 8.73 3.44
CA LEU A 161 2.50 8.69 4.40
C LEU A 161 1.17 8.34 3.75
N ILE A 162 0.90 8.87 2.55
CA ILE A 162 -0.29 8.49 1.77
C ILE A 162 -0.24 7.00 1.45
N GLY A 163 0.89 6.49 0.96
CA GLY A 163 1.06 5.07 0.66
C GLY A 163 0.86 4.18 1.90
N TYR A 164 1.42 4.58 3.04
CA TYR A 164 1.23 3.92 4.32
C TYR A 164 -0.26 3.85 4.70
N ALA A 165 -0.95 4.99 4.67
CA ALA A 165 -2.36 5.08 5.02
C ALA A 165 -3.24 4.23 4.10
N ILE A 166 -2.92 4.18 2.80
CA ILE A 166 -3.63 3.34 1.82
C ILE A 166 -3.47 1.85 2.16
N LEU A 167 -2.24 1.39 2.42
CA LEU A 167 -1.97 -0.02 2.73
C LEU A 167 -2.61 -0.44 4.06
N GLU A 168 -2.48 0.37 5.10
CA GLU A 168 -3.16 0.13 6.39
C GLU A 168 -4.69 0.13 6.22
N GLY A 169 -5.22 1.08 5.46
CA GLY A 169 -6.65 1.12 5.13
C GLY A 169 -7.12 -0.16 4.43
N PHE A 170 -6.35 -0.67 3.48
CA PHE A 170 -6.67 -1.94 2.83
C PHE A 170 -6.58 -3.13 3.78
N LYS A 171 -5.59 -3.19 4.66
CA LYS A 171 -5.45 -4.25 5.68
C LYS A 171 -6.69 -4.34 6.55
N ILE A 172 -7.20 -3.22 7.07
CA ILE A 172 -8.42 -3.18 7.89
C ILE A 172 -9.64 -3.70 7.10
N HIS A 173 -9.80 -3.24 5.84
CA HIS A 173 -10.90 -3.69 4.99
C HIS A 173 -10.85 -5.19 4.70
N LEU A 174 -9.66 -5.74 4.54
CA LEU A 174 -9.42 -7.16 4.31
C LEU A 174 -9.80 -8.00 5.54
N TYR A 175 -9.43 -7.60 6.75
CA TYR A 175 -9.88 -8.25 7.99
C TYR A 175 -11.40 -8.24 8.13
N ALA A 176 -12.04 -7.09 7.89
CA ALA A 176 -13.50 -6.99 7.94
C ALA A 176 -14.18 -7.90 6.89
N ARG A 177 -13.54 -8.13 5.75
CA ARG A 177 -14.03 -9.04 4.71
C ARG A 177 -13.81 -10.50 5.09
N LEU A 178 -12.64 -10.85 5.63
CA LEU A 178 -12.33 -12.19 6.12
C LEU A 178 -13.33 -12.64 7.18
N ALA A 179 -13.57 -11.79 8.19
CA ALA A 179 -14.54 -12.07 9.25
C ALA A 179 -15.92 -12.42 8.68
N ARG A 180 -16.43 -11.59 7.76
CA ARG A 180 -17.71 -11.85 7.07
C ARG A 180 -17.71 -13.15 6.25
N SER A 181 -16.60 -13.49 5.60
CA SER A 181 -16.51 -14.74 4.83
C SER A 181 -16.47 -15.99 5.70
N ILE A 182 -15.80 -15.92 6.86
CA ILE A 182 -15.78 -17.01 7.83
C ILE A 182 -17.18 -17.19 8.44
N ASP A 183 -17.80 -16.09 8.88
CA ASP A 183 -19.14 -16.14 9.48
C ASP A 183 -20.19 -16.67 8.49
N ALA A 184 -20.09 -16.31 7.20
CA ALA A 184 -20.95 -16.85 6.15
C ALA A 184 -20.74 -18.37 5.92
N GLY A 185 -19.48 -18.85 5.92
CA GLY A 185 -19.19 -20.28 5.78
C GLY A 185 -19.71 -21.12 6.95
N LEU A 186 -19.62 -20.57 8.18
CA LEU A 186 -20.12 -21.22 9.39
C LEU A 186 -21.66 -21.23 9.50
N GLN A 187 -22.34 -20.25 8.90
CA GLN A 187 -23.82 -20.18 8.85
C GLN A 187 -24.42 -21.04 7.73
N ALA A 188 -23.73 -21.21 6.60
CA ALA A 188 -24.16 -22.11 5.53
C ALA A 188 -24.06 -23.60 5.92
N SER A 189 -23.36 -23.90 7.02
CA SER A 189 -23.16 -25.23 7.61
C SER A 189 -23.87 -25.34 8.98
N ALA A 190 -25.02 -24.68 9.12
CA ALA A 190 -25.89 -24.67 10.30
C ALA A 190 -27.35 -24.77 9.84
#